data_AF-A0A429X9W0-F1
#
_entry.id   AF-A0A429X9W0-F1
#
_cell.length_a   1.000
_cell.length_b   1.000
_cell.length_c   1.000
_cell.angle_alpha   90.00
_cell.angle_beta   90.00
_cell.angle_gamma   90.00
#
_symmetry.space_group_name_H-M   'P 1'
#
loop_
_entity.id
_entity.type
_entity.pdbx_description
1 polymer ?
#
loop_
_entity_poly.entity_id
_entity_poly.type
_entity_poly.pdbx_seq_one_letter_code
_entity_poly.pdbx_strand_id
1 'polypeptide(L)'
;METIKNKYVESYRLYQEERNALDEKIAKRHEDIARAERSIERLNKKKLELEHPSWVEMLVKPIAEKFSEAFGLSYDIYGPFGIRAYVTIYWMENKEISIVEQPTKSLTLEPFDLEKGQLYYETGKKREGVCYHPNSIGAMNGMDREVLPLPDSFDEIKALIR
;
A
#
# COMPACT_ATOMS: atom_id res chain seq x y z
N MET A 1 -56.86 42.66 -37.43
CA MET A 1 -56.14 43.00 -36.18
C MET A 1 -56.35 41.91 -35.12
N GLU A 2 -57.58 41.53 -34.80
CA GLU A 2 -57.93 40.39 -33.90
C GLU A 2 -57.10 39.12 -34.16
N THR A 3 -57.05 38.67 -35.42
CA THR A 3 -56.43 37.40 -35.81
C THR A 3 -54.91 37.36 -35.59
N ILE A 4 -54.25 38.50 -35.73
CA ILE A 4 -52.79 38.62 -35.51
C ILE A 4 -52.49 38.60 -34.01
N LYS A 5 -53.29 39.31 -33.22
CA LYS A 5 -53.18 39.32 -31.76
C LYS A 5 -53.40 37.91 -31.17
N ASN A 6 -54.41 37.18 -31.66
CA ASN A 6 -54.68 35.82 -31.19
C ASN A 6 -53.55 34.84 -31.52
N LYS A 7 -52.97 34.92 -32.73
CA LYS A 7 -51.79 34.11 -33.10
C LYS A 7 -50.59 34.42 -32.19
N TYR A 8 -50.33 35.69 -31.90
CA TYR A 8 -49.25 36.07 -31.00
C TYR A 8 -49.46 35.51 -29.58
N VAL A 9 -50.67 35.64 -29.03
CA VAL A 9 -51.00 35.13 -27.68
C VAL A 9 -50.78 33.62 -27.61
N GLU A 10 -51.21 32.87 -28.63
CA GLU A 10 -51.05 31.42 -28.66
C GLU A 10 -49.58 31.00 -28.79
N SER A 11 -48.81 31.64 -29.68
CA SER A 11 -47.36 31.40 -29.78
C SER A 11 -46.63 31.75 -28.48
N TYR A 12 -47.02 32.82 -27.80
CA TYR A 12 -46.44 33.19 -26.52
C TYR A 12 -46.78 32.16 -25.42
N ARG A 13 -48.00 31.62 -25.41
CA ARG A 13 -48.40 30.53 -24.50
C ARG A 13 -47.54 29.29 -24.71
N LEU A 14 -47.40 28.83 -25.95
CA LEU A 14 -46.57 27.67 -26.30
C LEU A 14 -45.10 27.88 -25.91
N TYR A 15 -44.55 29.07 -26.18
CA TYR A 15 -43.20 29.43 -25.75
C TYR A 15 -43.04 29.35 -24.23
N GLN A 16 -44.00 29.84 -23.45
CA GLN A 16 -43.95 29.77 -21.98
C GLN A 16 -44.03 28.32 -21.49
N GLU A 17 -44.88 27.49 -22.10
CA GLU A 17 -44.98 26.07 -21.76
C GLU A 17 -43.67 25.32 -22.05
N GLU A 18 -43.07 25.54 -23.22
CA GLU A 18 -41.80 24.92 -23.58
C GLU A 18 -40.65 25.40 -22.70
N ARG A 19 -40.58 26.71 -22.43
CA ARG A 19 -39.60 27.29 -21.52
C ARG A 19 -39.72 26.69 -20.11
N ASN A 20 -40.93 26.62 -19.56
CA ASN A 20 -41.14 26.04 -18.23
C ASN A 20 -40.74 24.57 -18.20
N ALA A 21 -41.06 23.79 -19.24
CA ALA A 21 -40.66 22.39 -19.34
C ALA A 21 -39.13 22.22 -19.45
N LEU A 22 -38.42 23.17 -20.09
CA LEU A 22 -36.97 23.20 -20.14
C LEU A 22 -36.37 23.58 -18.77
N ASP A 23 -36.93 24.58 -18.10
CA ASP A 23 -36.49 25.01 -16.76
C ASP A 23 -36.64 23.86 -15.73
N GLU A 24 -37.73 23.10 -15.78
CA GLU A 24 -37.92 21.89 -14.95
C GLU A 24 -36.87 20.81 -15.24
N LYS A 25 -36.54 20.57 -16.52
CA LYS A 25 -35.48 19.62 -16.91
C LYS A 25 -34.12 20.07 -16.40
N ILE A 26 -33.80 21.36 -16.51
CA ILE A 26 -32.55 21.93 -16.01
C ILE A 26 -32.45 21.79 -14.49
N ALA A 27 -33.52 22.13 -13.76
CA ALA A 27 -33.58 21.97 -12.31
C ALA A 27 -33.32 20.51 -11.89
N LYS A 28 -33.98 19.55 -12.55
CA LYS A 28 -33.74 18.12 -12.31
C LYS A 28 -32.30 17.70 -12.58
N ARG A 29 -31.66 18.24 -13.63
CA ARG A 29 -30.25 17.97 -13.92
C ARG A 29 -29.31 18.56 -12.86
N HIS A 30 -29.60 19.75 -12.33
CA HIS A 30 -28.85 20.28 -11.20
C HIS A 30 -28.98 19.41 -9.95
N GLU A 31 -30.17 18.87 -9.67
CA GLU A 31 -30.36 17.89 -8.59
C GLU A 31 -29.57 16.59 -8.84
N ASP A 32 -29.55 16.10 -10.08
CA ASP A 32 -28.75 14.94 -10.48
C ASP A 32 -27.25 15.19 -10.24
N ILE A 33 -26.74 16.37 -10.62
CA ILE A 33 -25.34 16.78 -10.38
C ILE A 33 -25.04 16.81 -8.89
N ALA A 34 -25.86 17.49 -8.09
CA ALA A 34 -25.66 17.56 -6.64
C ALA A 34 -25.69 16.17 -5.97
N ARG A 35 -26.52 15.24 -6.48
CA ARG A 35 -26.51 13.84 -6.03
C ARG A 35 -25.22 13.12 -6.41
N ALA A 36 -24.75 13.31 -7.64
CA ALA A 36 -23.51 12.72 -8.11
C ALA A 36 -22.29 13.22 -7.30
N GLU A 37 -22.22 14.52 -7.04
CA GLU A 37 -21.17 15.14 -6.21
C GLU A 37 -21.10 14.53 -4.81
N ARG A 38 -22.25 14.41 -4.12
CA ARG A 38 -22.31 13.74 -2.82
C ARG A 38 -21.87 12.28 -2.87
N SER A 39 -22.19 11.57 -3.97
CA SER A 39 -21.74 10.19 -4.15
C SER A 39 -20.23 10.11 -4.35
N ILE A 40 -19.65 11.01 -5.14
CA ILE A 40 -18.20 11.11 -5.35
C ILE A 40 -17.49 11.41 -4.03
N GLU A 41 -17.99 12.38 -3.25
CA GLU A 41 -17.44 12.71 -1.93
C GLU A 41 -17.42 11.48 -1.01
N ARG A 42 -18.54 10.75 -0.93
CA ARG A 42 -18.64 9.51 -0.15
C ARG A 42 -17.65 8.44 -0.64
N LEU A 43 -17.49 8.28 -1.95
CA LEU A 43 -16.54 7.31 -2.52
C LEU A 43 -15.09 7.71 -2.24
N ASN A 44 -14.76 9.00 -2.31
CA ASN A 44 -13.44 9.50 -1.94
C ASN A 44 -13.14 9.26 -0.46
N LYS A 45 -14.11 9.51 0.42
CA LYS A 45 -13.96 9.19 1.84
C LYS A 45 -13.69 7.70 2.05
N LYS A 46 -14.49 6.83 1.42
CA LYS A 46 -14.28 5.37 1.47
C LYS A 46 -12.91 4.95 0.95
N LYS A 47 -12.43 5.57 -0.14
CA LYS A 47 -11.11 5.30 -0.71
C LYS A 47 -9.99 5.65 0.28
N LEU A 48 -10.12 6.74 1.02
CA LEU A 48 -9.16 7.14 2.05
C LEU A 48 -9.22 6.23 3.29
N GLU A 49 -10.38 5.65 3.57
CA GLU A 49 -10.59 4.66 4.64
C GLU A 49 -10.08 3.25 4.28
N LEU A 50 -9.68 3.00 3.02
CA LEU A 50 -9.10 1.71 2.65
C LEU A 50 -7.73 1.55 3.31
N GLU A 51 -7.64 0.60 4.22
CA GLU A 51 -6.36 0.21 4.82
C GLU A 51 -5.52 -0.54 3.79
N HIS A 52 -4.28 -0.09 3.62
CA HIS A 52 -3.31 -0.81 2.81
C HIS A 52 -2.87 -2.08 3.56
N PRO A 53 -2.82 -3.26 2.91
CA PRO A 53 -2.32 -4.47 3.55
C PRO A 53 -0.89 -4.28 4.03
N SER A 54 -0.63 -4.59 5.30
CA SER A 54 0.73 -4.58 5.85
C SER A 54 1.48 -5.81 5.35
N TRP A 55 2.46 -5.62 4.46
CA TRP A 55 3.30 -6.71 3.97
C TRP A 55 4.12 -7.36 5.09
N VAL A 56 4.42 -6.63 6.17
CA VAL A 56 5.09 -7.17 7.35
C VAL A 56 4.18 -8.16 8.06
N GLU A 57 2.92 -7.80 8.31
CA GLU A 57 1.96 -8.71 8.95
C GLU A 57 1.55 -9.87 8.05
N MET A 58 1.43 -9.64 6.74
CA MET A 58 0.90 -10.63 5.80
C MET A 58 1.96 -11.57 5.21
N LEU A 59 3.22 -11.15 5.09
CA LEU A 59 4.29 -11.94 4.47
C LEU A 59 5.40 -12.28 5.47
N VAL A 60 5.88 -11.30 6.25
CA VAL A 60 7.04 -11.49 7.14
C VAL A 60 6.67 -12.26 8.40
N LYS A 61 5.57 -11.88 9.06
CA LYS A 61 5.15 -12.51 10.32
C LYS A 61 4.82 -14.00 10.18
N PRO A 62 4.13 -14.48 9.14
CA PRO A 62 3.94 -15.92 8.94
C PRO A 62 5.26 -16.70 8.80
N ILE A 63 6.29 -16.10 8.19
CA ILE A 63 7.63 -16.69 8.14
C ILE A 63 8.21 -16.77 9.56
N ALA A 64 8.13 -15.67 10.33
CA ALA A 64 8.63 -15.61 11.69
C ALA A 64 7.98 -16.67 12.61
N GLU A 65 6.65 -16.80 12.56
CA GLU A 65 5.87 -17.78 13.33
C GLU A 65 6.25 -19.21 12.96
N LYS A 66 6.29 -19.52 11.66
CA LYS A 66 6.59 -20.88 11.19
C LYS A 66 8.00 -21.35 11.61
N PHE A 67 8.98 -20.45 11.57
CA PHE A 67 10.34 -20.77 12.00
C PHE A 67 10.49 -20.76 13.53
N SER A 68 9.70 -19.95 14.24
CA SER A 68 9.63 -19.99 15.70
C SER A 68 9.17 -21.37 16.19
N GLU A 69 8.12 -21.92 15.58
CA GLU A 69 7.65 -23.28 15.84
C GLU A 69 8.73 -24.33 15.51
N ALA A 70 9.38 -24.20 14.34
CA ALA A 70 10.37 -25.17 13.89
C ALA A 70 11.68 -25.15 14.69
N PHE A 71 12.06 -24.01 15.27
CA PHE A 71 13.25 -23.87 16.10
C PHE A 71 12.96 -24.06 17.59
N GLY A 72 11.71 -23.95 18.03
CA GLY A 72 11.35 -23.89 19.44
C GLY A 72 11.87 -22.61 20.12
N LEU A 73 11.97 -21.50 19.36
CA LEU A 73 12.49 -20.22 19.83
C LEU A 73 11.40 -19.15 19.78
N SER A 74 11.50 -18.14 20.64
CA SER A 74 10.68 -16.92 20.51
C SER A 74 11.17 -16.08 19.33
N TYR A 75 10.33 -15.19 18.80
CA TYR A 75 10.74 -14.28 17.73
C TYR A 75 10.36 -12.82 18.00
N ASP A 76 11.05 -11.93 17.31
CA ASP A 76 10.69 -10.51 17.21
C ASP A 76 11.07 -9.94 15.85
N ILE A 77 10.29 -8.95 15.38
CA ILE A 77 10.39 -8.38 14.04
C ILE A 77 10.74 -6.91 14.17
N TYR A 78 11.89 -6.52 13.61
CA TYR A 78 12.38 -5.15 13.68
C TYR A 78 12.33 -4.50 12.29
N GLY A 79 11.70 -3.33 12.22
CA GLY A 79 11.58 -2.53 11.00
C GLY A 79 10.14 -2.12 10.71
N PRO A 80 9.84 -1.67 9.48
CA PRO A 80 10.77 -1.46 8.37
C PRO A 80 11.75 -0.30 8.63
N PHE A 81 13.00 -0.43 8.16
CA PHE A 81 14.05 0.58 8.36
C PHE A 81 14.63 1.14 7.06
N GLY A 82 15.00 2.42 7.13
CA GLY A 82 15.74 3.11 6.09
C GLY A 82 14.99 3.20 4.74
N ILE A 83 15.74 3.61 3.72
CA ILE A 83 15.18 3.83 2.37
C ILE A 83 14.79 2.51 1.69
N ARG A 84 15.40 1.40 2.11
CA ARG A 84 15.14 0.06 1.59
C ARG A 84 13.92 -0.62 2.24
N ALA A 85 13.37 -0.02 3.30
CA ALA A 85 12.28 -0.58 4.10
C ALA A 85 12.55 -2.04 4.54
N TYR A 86 13.82 -2.36 4.85
CA TYR A 86 14.18 -3.71 5.24
C TYR A 86 13.67 -4.03 6.64
N VAL A 87 13.38 -5.30 6.89
CA VAL A 87 12.92 -5.85 8.15
C VAL A 87 13.82 -7.02 8.52
N THR A 88 14.19 -7.14 9.79
CA THR A 88 14.93 -8.30 10.28
C THR A 88 14.08 -9.06 11.29
N ILE A 89 13.93 -10.36 11.04
CA ILE A 89 13.37 -11.30 12.02
C ILE A 89 14.52 -11.82 12.85
N TYR A 90 14.38 -11.76 14.18
CA TYR A 90 15.27 -12.41 15.13
C TYR A 90 14.53 -13.53 15.84
N TRP A 91 15.11 -14.72 15.90
CA TRP A 91 14.66 -15.81 16.74
C TRP A 91 15.66 -16.02 17.88
N MET A 92 15.15 -16.17 19.10
CA MET A 92 15.92 -16.09 20.33
C MET A 92 15.28 -16.93 21.44
N GLU A 93 16.07 -17.35 22.42
CA GLU A 93 15.57 -18.18 23.52
C GLU A 93 14.70 -17.37 24.49
N ASN A 94 15.13 -16.16 24.85
CA ASN A 94 14.43 -15.31 25.82
C ASN A 94 14.15 -13.92 25.26
N LYS A 95 12.87 -13.57 25.09
CA LYS A 95 12.45 -12.27 24.56
C LYS A 95 12.72 -11.08 25.49
N GLU A 96 12.93 -11.34 26.79
CA GLU A 96 13.22 -10.30 27.78
C GLU A 96 14.70 -9.87 27.79
N ILE A 97 15.58 -10.65 27.14
CA ILE A 97 17.00 -10.32 27.00
C ILE A 97 17.21 -9.63 25.65
N SER A 98 18.08 -8.63 25.60
CA SER A 98 18.36 -7.93 24.35
C SER A 98 18.94 -8.87 23.28
N ILE A 99 18.56 -8.67 22.01
CA ILE A 99 19.06 -9.47 20.88
C ILE A 99 20.58 -9.40 20.69
N VAL A 100 21.25 -8.39 21.26
CA VAL A 100 22.72 -8.24 21.20
C VAL A 100 23.43 -8.92 22.38
N GLU A 101 22.69 -9.33 23.40
CA GLU A 101 23.22 -9.94 24.64
C GLU A 101 22.99 -11.45 24.70
N GLN A 102 22.41 -12.04 23.65
CA GLN A 102 22.19 -13.47 23.52
C GLN A 102 22.46 -13.95 22.09
N PRO A 103 22.73 -15.25 21.90
CA PRO A 103 22.74 -15.84 20.57
C PRO A 103 21.36 -15.72 19.91
N THR A 104 21.34 -15.25 18.66
CA THR A 104 20.11 -15.14 17.88
C THR A 104 20.29 -15.77 16.51
N LYS A 105 19.18 -16.30 15.99
CA LYS A 105 19.06 -16.60 14.57
C LYS A 105 18.43 -15.40 13.88
N SER A 106 18.84 -15.08 12.65
CA SER A 106 18.28 -13.92 11.94
C SER A 106 18.09 -14.12 10.45
N LEU A 107 17.08 -13.40 9.92
CA LEU A 107 16.80 -13.26 8.50
C LEU A 107 16.37 -11.82 8.21
N THR A 108 17.12 -11.15 7.35
CA THR A 108 16.79 -9.80 6.89
C THR A 108 16.12 -9.86 5.52
N LEU A 109 14.94 -9.25 5.41
CA LEU A 109 14.08 -9.22 4.24
C LEU A 109 13.84 -7.78 3.79
N GLU A 110 13.62 -7.59 2.50
CA GLU A 110 13.16 -6.31 1.95
C GLU A 110 12.13 -6.49 0.85
N PRO A 111 11.21 -5.53 0.66
CA PRO A 111 10.23 -5.60 -0.41
C PRO A 111 10.91 -5.42 -1.77
N PHE A 112 10.50 -6.23 -2.76
CA PHE A 112 10.89 -6.04 -4.16
C PHE A 112 9.69 -5.68 -5.04
N ASP A 113 8.70 -6.57 -5.12
CA ASP A 113 7.45 -6.37 -5.86
C ASP A 113 6.28 -6.84 -4.99
N LEU A 114 5.72 -5.92 -4.20
CA LEU A 114 4.64 -6.22 -3.26
C LEU A 114 3.32 -6.52 -3.95
N GLU A 115 3.10 -6.07 -5.19
CA GLU A 115 1.91 -6.43 -5.97
C GLU A 115 1.90 -7.94 -6.28
N LYS A 116 3.09 -8.54 -6.41
CA LYS A 116 3.28 -9.99 -6.58
C LYS A 116 3.67 -10.71 -5.29
N GLY A 117 3.72 -10.03 -4.15
CA GLY A 117 4.14 -10.60 -2.87
C GLY A 117 5.62 -11.00 -2.79
N GLN A 118 6.48 -10.42 -3.63
CA GLN A 118 7.89 -10.81 -3.73
C GLN A 118 8.76 -10.06 -2.72
N LEU A 119 9.48 -10.82 -1.90
CA LEU A 119 10.48 -10.35 -0.96
C LEU A 119 11.87 -10.82 -1.39
N TYR A 120 12.88 -10.02 -1.06
CA TYR A 120 14.29 -10.37 -1.23
C TYR A 120 14.92 -10.54 0.16
N TYR A 121 16.00 -11.31 0.25
CA TYR A 121 16.77 -11.48 1.49
C TYR A 121 18.18 -10.95 1.36
N GLU A 122 18.76 -10.53 2.48
CA GLU A 122 20.15 -10.10 2.55
C GLU A 122 21.11 -11.29 2.66
N THR A 123 22.05 -11.40 1.73
CA THR A 123 23.04 -12.49 1.71
C THR A 123 24.22 -12.24 2.63
N GLY A 124 24.25 -11.10 3.34
CA GLY A 124 25.36 -10.61 4.15
C GLY A 124 26.69 -10.42 3.42
N LYS A 125 26.69 -10.48 2.08
CA LYS A 125 27.82 -10.07 1.25
C LYS A 125 27.61 -8.62 0.79
N LYS A 126 28.69 -7.98 0.35
CA LYS A 126 28.61 -6.73 -0.40
C LYS A 126 28.48 -7.01 -1.89
N ARG A 127 27.74 -6.17 -2.60
CA ARG A 127 27.63 -6.18 -4.06
C ARG A 127 28.98 -5.84 -4.67
N GLU A 128 29.41 -6.67 -5.60
CA GLU A 128 30.66 -6.45 -6.33
C GLU A 128 30.60 -5.15 -7.14
N GLY A 129 31.69 -4.38 -7.12
CA GLY A 129 31.80 -3.12 -7.84
C GLY A 129 31.02 -1.94 -7.24
N VAL A 130 30.26 -2.14 -6.16
CA VAL A 130 29.53 -1.05 -5.47
C VAL A 130 30.33 -0.56 -4.28
N CYS A 131 30.86 0.66 -4.37
CA CYS A 131 31.54 1.33 -3.27
C CYS A 131 30.92 2.70 -3.03
N TYR A 132 30.28 2.86 -1.87
CA TYR A 132 29.78 4.14 -1.42
C TYR A 132 30.79 4.80 -0.48
N HIS A 133 30.87 6.13 -0.50
CA HIS A 133 31.61 6.85 0.53
C HIS A 133 31.04 6.50 1.93
N PRO A 134 31.85 6.22 2.97
CA PRO A 134 31.36 5.69 4.26
C PRO A 134 30.27 6.54 4.94
N ASN A 135 30.31 7.86 4.74
CA ASN A 135 29.33 8.80 5.31
C ASN A 135 28.23 9.20 4.32
N SER A 136 28.10 8.49 3.19
CA SER A 136 27.01 8.73 2.25
C SER A 136 25.72 8.06 2.73
N ILE A 137 24.59 8.61 2.31
CA ILE A 137 23.27 8.03 2.56
C ILE A 137 23.20 6.58 2.08
N GLY A 138 23.85 6.24 0.95
CA GLY A 138 23.90 4.89 0.42
C GLY A 138 24.61 3.91 1.34
N ALA A 139 25.81 4.27 1.84
CA ALA A 139 26.55 3.44 2.80
C ALA A 139 25.77 3.28 4.12
N MET A 140 25.21 4.36 4.66
CA MET A 140 24.46 4.34 5.91
C MET A 140 23.16 3.50 5.84
N ASN A 141 22.54 3.42 4.66
CA ASN A 141 21.35 2.58 4.41
C ASN A 141 21.70 1.18 3.90
N GLY A 142 22.99 0.79 3.90
CA GLY A 142 23.43 -0.53 3.45
C GLY A 142 23.08 -0.80 1.99
N MET A 143 23.06 0.21 1.13
CA MET A 143 22.78 0.02 -0.30
C MET A 143 23.88 -0.76 -1.00
N ASP A 144 25.05 -0.97 -0.41
CA ASP A 144 26.10 -1.84 -0.95
C ASP A 144 25.87 -3.32 -0.64
N ARG A 145 24.83 -3.70 0.13
CA ARG A 145 24.59 -5.10 0.49
C ARG A 145 23.96 -5.88 -0.65
N GLU A 146 24.39 -7.12 -0.81
CA GLU A 146 23.84 -8.05 -1.79
C GLU A 146 22.51 -8.63 -1.28
N VAL A 147 21.54 -8.62 -2.19
CA VAL A 147 20.22 -9.19 -1.97
C VAL A 147 19.82 -10.07 -3.13
N LEU A 148 19.10 -11.14 -2.82
CA LEU A 148 18.60 -12.10 -3.79
C LEU A 148 17.11 -12.38 -3.51
N PRO A 149 16.35 -12.88 -4.50
CA PRO A 149 14.98 -13.31 -4.30
C PRO A 149 14.87 -14.28 -3.12
N LEU A 150 13.89 -14.06 -2.24
CA LEU A 150 13.55 -15.04 -1.21
C LEU A 150 12.98 -16.30 -1.89
N PRO A 151 13.52 -17.50 -1.62
CA PRO A 151 12.95 -18.73 -2.15
C PRO A 151 11.56 -19.01 -1.57
N ASP A 152 10.74 -19.79 -2.28
CA ASP A 152 9.38 -20.14 -1.82
C ASP A 152 9.35 -21.35 -0.88
N SER A 153 10.40 -22.18 -0.88
CA SER A 153 10.48 -23.40 -0.07
C SER A 153 10.91 -23.09 1.36
N PHE A 154 10.22 -23.71 2.32
CA PHE A 154 10.58 -23.63 3.73
C PHE A 154 12.03 -24.08 3.99
N ASP A 155 12.46 -25.19 3.38
CA ASP A 155 13.81 -25.73 3.60
C ASP A 155 14.90 -24.85 2.97
N GLU A 156 14.59 -24.23 1.81
CA GLU A 156 15.49 -23.29 1.17
C GLU A 156 15.64 -22.02 2.02
N ILE A 157 14.53 -21.45 2.51
CA ILE A 157 14.56 -20.31 3.43
C ILE A 157 15.32 -20.67 4.72
N LYS A 158 15.10 -21.87 5.28
CA LYS A 158 15.79 -22.34 6.49
C LYS A 158 17.30 -22.31 6.34
N ALA A 159 17.81 -22.65 5.15
CA ALA A 159 19.24 -22.66 4.85
C ALA A 159 19.86 -21.25 4.78
N LEU A 160 19.03 -20.20 4.67
CA LEU A 160 19.49 -18.81 4.65
C LEU A 160 19.65 -18.20 6.06
N ILE A 161 18.99 -18.80 7.05
CA ILE A 161 18.94 -18.29 8.43
C ILE A 161 20.29 -18.55 9.11
N ARG A 162 20.85 -17.48 9.67
CA ARG A 162 22.16 -17.47 10.35
C ARG A 162 21.96 -17.50 11.84
#